data_AF-A0A811SAR3-F1
#
_entry.id   AF-A0A811SAR3-F1
#
_cell.length_a   1.000
_cell.length_b   1.000
_cell.length_c   1.000
_cell.angle_alpha   90.00
_cell.angle_beta   90.00
_cell.angle_gamma   90.00
#
_symmetry.space_group_name_H-M   'P 1'
#
loop_
_entity.id
_entity.type
_entity.pdbx_description
1 polymer ?
#
loop_
_entity_poly.entity_id
_entity_poly.type
_entity_poly.pdbx_seq_one_letter_code
_entity_poly.pdbx_strand_id
1 'polypeptide(L)'
;MAAISVFVPRIKLGSQGLEVSAQGLGCMGMSAVYGPPKPELDLIKLMHHAVAAGVTLLDTADMYGPHTNEILLGKVGFRYLFFKFALKMSDVIMLLNSEKALQGGVREKVELATKFAVSFADGKMEVRGEPAYVRAACEGSLKRLGIDCIDLY
;
A
#
# COMPACT_ATOMS: atom_id res chain seq x y z
N MET A 1 -25.41 9.56 -17.66
CA MET A 1 -25.74 8.57 -16.61
C MET A 1 -25.01 8.99 -15.34
N ALA A 2 -25.70 9.14 -14.22
CA ALA A 2 -25.04 9.35 -12.94
C ALA A 2 -24.22 8.08 -12.61
N ALA A 3 -22.95 8.23 -12.27
CA ALA A 3 -22.14 7.10 -11.83
C ALA A 3 -22.82 6.45 -10.62
N ILE A 4 -23.09 5.15 -10.71
CA ILE A 4 -23.56 4.38 -9.56
C ILE A 4 -22.43 4.47 -8.52
N SER A 5 -22.71 5.14 -7.40
CA SER A 5 -21.83 5.12 -6.23
C SER A 5 -21.73 3.67 -5.77
N VAL A 6 -20.59 3.02 -6.08
CA VAL A 6 -20.32 1.66 -5.61
C VAL A 6 -20.12 1.75 -4.10
N PHE A 7 -21.11 1.29 -3.34
CA PHE A 7 -20.99 1.16 -1.90
C PHE A 7 -20.25 -0.13 -1.58
N VAL A 8 -19.08 -0.04 -0.95
CA VAL A 8 -18.38 -1.20 -0.40
C VAL A 8 -18.81 -1.37 1.06
N PRO A 9 -19.52 -2.45 1.43
CA PRO A 9 -19.98 -2.65 2.80
C PRO A 9 -18.82 -2.74 3.80
N ARG A 10 -19.05 -2.33 5.04
CA ARG A 10 -18.14 -2.57 6.16
C ARG A 10 -18.49 -3.88 6.86
N ILE A 11 -17.47 -4.62 7.27
CA ILE A 11 -17.57 -5.88 8.00
C ILE A 11 -16.60 -5.89 9.18
N LYS A 12 -16.91 -6.67 10.21
CA LYS A 12 -15.95 -6.97 11.28
C LYS A 12 -14.93 -7.99 10.78
N LEU A 13 -13.65 -7.70 10.98
CA LEU A 13 -12.56 -8.63 10.75
C LEU A 13 -12.28 -9.39 12.06
N GLY A 14 -12.80 -10.61 12.15
CA GLY A 14 -12.77 -11.40 13.38
C GLY A 14 -13.75 -10.91 14.45
N SER A 15 -13.51 -11.28 15.71
CA SER A 15 -14.43 -11.03 16.83
C SER A 15 -14.04 -9.85 17.73
N GLN A 16 -12.86 -9.25 17.53
CA GLN A 16 -12.26 -8.26 18.44
C GLN A 16 -12.57 -6.80 18.08
N GLY A 17 -13.45 -6.56 17.12
CA GLY A 17 -13.99 -5.22 16.84
C GLY A 17 -13.27 -4.42 15.76
N LEU A 18 -12.21 -4.96 15.13
CA LEU A 18 -11.62 -4.35 13.93
C LEU A 18 -12.67 -4.37 12.80
N GLU A 19 -12.89 -3.23 12.14
CA GLU A 19 -13.85 -3.11 11.05
C GLU A 19 -13.15 -2.67 9.78
N VAL A 20 -13.38 -3.39 8.68
CA VAL A 20 -12.79 -3.12 7.36
C VAL A 20 -13.86 -3.18 6.29
N SER A 21 -13.52 -2.84 5.05
CA SER A 21 -14.38 -3.07 3.90
C SER A 21 -14.47 -4.56 3.58
N ALA A 22 -15.64 -5.00 3.10
CA ALA A 22 -15.87 -6.38 2.65
C ALA A 22 -14.93 -6.81 1.51
N GLN A 23 -14.38 -5.83 0.79
CA GLN A 23 -13.34 -6.01 -0.22
C GLN A 23 -12.06 -5.28 0.20
N GLY A 24 -10.93 -5.96 0.17
CA GLY A 24 -9.59 -5.36 0.32
C GLY A 24 -8.88 -5.18 -1.03
N LEU A 25 -7.85 -4.34 -1.05
CA LEU A 25 -6.94 -4.20 -2.18
C LEU A 25 -5.64 -4.95 -1.89
N GLY A 26 -5.42 -6.06 -2.61
CA GLY A 26 -4.14 -6.75 -2.63
C GLY A 26 -3.13 -6.02 -3.52
N CYS A 27 -1.99 -5.65 -2.97
CA CYS A 27 -1.03 -4.79 -3.67
C CYS A 27 0.00 -5.56 -4.50
N MET A 28 0.01 -6.91 -4.49
CA MET A 28 1.00 -7.73 -5.23
C MET A 28 1.16 -7.32 -6.70
N GLY A 29 0.05 -7.05 -7.39
CA GLY A 29 0.03 -6.65 -8.81
C GLY A 29 0.60 -5.28 -9.12
N MET A 30 1.00 -4.50 -8.11
CA MET A 30 1.77 -3.27 -8.29
C MET A 30 3.25 -3.56 -8.67
N SER A 31 3.68 -4.81 -8.52
CA SER A 31 5.04 -5.26 -8.83
C SER A 31 5.11 -6.14 -10.08
N ALA A 32 6.33 -6.49 -10.50
CA ALA A 32 6.61 -7.24 -11.72
C ALA A 32 6.13 -8.70 -11.74
N VAL A 33 5.46 -9.18 -10.68
CA VAL A 33 5.12 -10.60 -10.50
C VAL A 33 4.10 -11.10 -11.54
N TYR A 34 3.21 -10.24 -12.01
CA TYR A 34 2.22 -10.59 -13.03
C TYR A 34 2.48 -9.94 -14.41
N GLY A 35 3.70 -9.47 -14.64
CA GLY A 35 4.10 -8.71 -15.83
C GLY A 35 4.67 -7.34 -15.48
N PRO A 36 5.07 -6.53 -16.47
CA PRO A 36 5.69 -5.23 -16.22
C PRO A 36 4.83 -4.35 -15.31
N PRO A 37 5.40 -3.72 -14.26
CA PRO A 37 4.64 -2.84 -13.40
C PRO A 37 4.12 -1.64 -14.20
N LYS A 38 2.92 -1.17 -13.85
CA LYS A 38 2.38 0.08 -14.40
C LYS A 38 3.20 1.27 -13.88
N PRO A 39 3.17 2.43 -14.55
CA PRO A 39 3.80 3.64 -14.05
C PRO A 39 3.36 3.95 -12.62
N GLU A 40 4.30 4.40 -11.78
CA GLU A 40 4.05 4.65 -10.35
C GLU A 40 2.81 5.51 -10.10
N LEU A 41 2.62 6.56 -10.90
CA LEU A 41 1.47 7.45 -10.78
C LEU A 41 0.11 6.74 -11.01
N ASP A 42 0.06 5.74 -11.88
CA ASP A 42 -1.18 5.00 -12.14
C ASP A 42 -1.50 4.05 -10.98
N LEU A 43 -0.47 3.50 -10.32
CA LEU A 43 -0.61 2.70 -9.11
C LEU A 43 -1.09 3.56 -7.93
N ILE A 44 -0.56 4.78 -7.81
CA ILE A 44 -1.03 5.78 -6.84
C ILE A 44 -2.51 6.12 -7.08
N LYS A 45 -2.89 6.42 -8.33
CA LYS A 45 -4.29 6.68 -8.70
C LYS A 45 -5.20 5.49 -8.38
N LEU A 46 -4.75 4.26 -8.63
CA LEU A 46 -5.49 3.05 -8.31
C LEU A 46 -5.77 2.94 -6.81
N MET A 47 -4.77 3.16 -5.95
CA MET A 47 -4.95 3.13 -4.48
C MET A 47 -5.95 4.18 -4.01
N HIS A 48 -5.80 5.42 -4.50
CA HIS A 48 -6.74 6.49 -4.15
C HIS A 48 -8.14 6.22 -4.65
N HIS A 49 -8.29 5.66 -5.85
CA HIS A 49 -9.59 5.25 -6.38
C HIS A 49 -10.24 4.18 -5.50
N ALA A 50 -9.48 3.15 -5.09
CA ALA A 50 -9.99 2.11 -4.21
C ALA A 50 -10.48 2.69 -2.87
N VAL A 51 -9.68 3.56 -2.25
CA VAL A 51 -10.03 4.23 -0.98
C VAL A 51 -11.25 5.12 -1.15
N ALA A 52 -11.32 5.90 -2.24
CA ALA A 52 -12.47 6.75 -2.56
C ALA A 52 -13.74 5.94 -2.84
N ALA A 53 -13.61 4.71 -3.33
CA ALA A 53 -14.72 3.76 -3.51
C ALA A 53 -15.13 3.05 -2.20
N GLY A 54 -14.45 3.30 -1.07
CA GLY A 54 -14.78 2.72 0.24
C GLY A 54 -13.97 1.48 0.61
N VAL A 55 -12.93 1.13 -0.15
CA VAL A 55 -11.95 0.10 0.28
C VAL A 55 -11.11 0.66 1.42
N THR A 56 -11.03 -0.10 2.51
CA THR A 56 -10.36 0.29 3.76
C THR A 56 -9.45 -0.79 4.31
N LEU A 57 -9.12 -1.81 3.50
CA LEU A 57 -8.09 -2.80 3.82
C LEU A 57 -7.09 -2.88 2.67
N LEU A 58 -5.82 -2.59 2.95
CA LEU A 58 -4.71 -2.72 1.99
C LEU A 58 -3.82 -3.88 2.43
N ASP A 59 -3.55 -4.84 1.55
CA ASP A 59 -2.62 -5.96 1.80
C ASP A 59 -1.32 -5.79 1.00
N THR A 60 -0.19 -5.96 1.68
CA THR A 60 1.14 -6.04 1.07
C THR A 60 2.00 -7.14 1.72
N ALA A 61 3.27 -7.24 1.36
CA ALA A 61 4.25 -8.10 2.01
C ALA A 61 5.65 -7.50 1.87
N ASP A 62 6.58 -7.89 2.75
CA ASP A 62 8.00 -7.55 2.63
C ASP A 62 8.58 -7.94 1.26
N MET A 63 8.16 -9.08 0.72
CA MET A 63 8.63 -9.64 -0.55
C MET A 63 7.91 -9.12 -1.78
N TYR A 64 6.86 -8.30 -1.66
CA TYR A 64 6.19 -7.76 -2.83
C TYR A 64 7.07 -6.72 -3.52
N GLY A 65 7.43 -6.97 -4.78
CA GLY A 65 8.35 -6.12 -5.53
C GLY A 65 9.84 -6.44 -5.43
N PRO A 66 10.25 -7.39 -4.58
CA PRO A 66 10.74 -7.16 -3.21
C PRO A 66 10.77 -5.72 -2.70
N HIS A 67 10.22 -5.48 -1.51
CA HIS A 67 10.29 -4.23 -0.73
C HIS A 67 9.68 -2.96 -1.36
N THR A 68 9.53 -2.90 -2.69
CA THR A 68 9.12 -1.68 -3.41
C THR A 68 7.65 -1.36 -3.21
N ASN A 69 6.78 -2.36 -2.99
CA ASN A 69 5.37 -2.11 -2.75
C ASN A 69 5.13 -1.41 -1.40
N GLU A 70 5.84 -1.81 -0.34
CA GLU A 70 5.76 -1.13 0.96
C GLU A 70 6.25 0.32 0.86
N ILE A 71 7.30 0.58 0.08
CA ILE A 71 7.76 1.95 -0.19
C ILE A 71 6.69 2.75 -0.94
N LEU A 72 6.04 2.15 -1.93
CA LEU A 72 4.99 2.78 -2.71
C LEU A 72 3.76 3.12 -1.84
N LEU A 73 3.32 2.20 -0.98
CA LEU A 73 2.23 2.44 -0.03
C LEU A 73 2.60 3.53 0.98
N GLY A 74 3.85 3.56 1.44
CA GLY A 74 4.38 4.63 2.29
C GLY A 74 4.25 6.01 1.64
N LYS A 75 4.52 6.14 0.33
CA LYS A 75 4.36 7.40 -0.42
C LYS A 75 2.90 7.88 -0.49
N VAL A 76 1.93 6.96 -0.54
CA VAL A 76 0.49 7.27 -0.65
C VAL A 76 -0.12 7.64 0.68
N GLY A 77 0.29 6.97 1.77
CA GLY A 77 -0.18 7.27 3.12
C GLY A 77 0.51 8.47 3.76
N PHE A 78 1.78 8.72 3.43
CA PHE A 78 2.62 9.65 4.17
C PHE A 78 3.60 10.41 3.26
N ARG A 79 3.52 11.74 3.31
CA ARG A 79 4.54 12.67 2.77
C ARG A 79 4.84 12.51 1.27
N TYR A 80 3.81 12.58 0.42
CA TYR A 80 4.03 12.91 -0.99
C TYR A 80 4.75 14.28 -1.16
N LEU A 81 4.62 15.14 -0.15
CA LEU A 81 5.18 16.50 -0.12
C LEU A 81 6.72 16.59 -0.06
N PHE A 82 7.45 15.50 0.23
CA PHE A 82 8.91 15.56 0.45
C PHE A 82 9.80 15.17 -0.75
N PHE A 83 9.22 14.70 -1.88
CA PHE A 83 9.98 14.34 -3.09
C PHE A 83 10.01 15.46 -4.15
N LYS A 84 10.02 16.72 -3.71
CA LYS A 84 9.87 17.91 -4.57
C LYS A 84 11.10 18.34 -5.38
N PHE A 85 12.26 17.68 -5.26
CA PHE A 85 13.52 18.21 -5.79
C PHE A 85 14.01 17.65 -7.14
N ALA A 86 13.26 16.77 -7.82
CA ALA A 86 13.74 16.13 -9.05
C ALA A 86 12.73 16.02 -10.21
N LEU A 87 11.64 16.78 -10.20
CA LEU A 87 10.57 16.68 -11.22
C LEU A 87 10.58 17.86 -12.21
N LYS A 88 10.22 17.59 -13.46
CA LYS A 88 10.02 18.63 -14.48
C LYS A 88 8.73 19.40 -14.16
N MET A 89 8.66 20.67 -14.56
CA MET A 89 7.52 21.56 -14.25
C MET A 89 6.16 21.01 -14.73
N SER A 90 6.13 20.23 -15.82
CA SER A 90 4.93 19.53 -16.30
C SER A 90 4.41 18.52 -15.28
N ASP A 91 5.31 17.81 -14.62
CA ASP A 91 4.99 16.78 -13.65
C ASP A 91 4.47 17.45 -12.37
N VAL A 92 5.07 18.58 -11.97
CA VAL A 92 4.63 19.41 -10.84
C VAL A 92 3.16 19.85 -10.99
N ILE A 93 2.74 20.28 -12.19
CA ILE A 93 1.36 20.72 -12.43
C ILE A 93 0.37 19.54 -12.32
N MET A 94 0.74 18.37 -12.85
CA MET A 94 -0.08 17.16 -12.70
C MET A 94 -0.17 16.73 -11.24
N LEU A 95 0.95 16.78 -10.50
CA LEU A 95 1.02 16.48 -9.08
C LEU A 95 0.16 17.43 -8.24
N LEU A 96 0.22 18.74 -8.48
CA LEU A 96 -0.58 19.74 -7.75
C LEU A 96 -2.09 19.53 -7.96
N ASN A 97 -2.49 19.14 -9.17
CA ASN A 97 -3.89 18.80 -9.47
C ASN A 97 -4.33 17.50 -8.78
N SER A 98 -3.43 16.51 -8.66
CA SER A 98 -3.71 15.34 -7.82
C SER A 98 -3.72 15.68 -6.33
N GLU A 99 -2.81 16.50 -5.80
CA GLU A 99 -2.80 16.90 -4.38
C GLU A 99 -4.11 17.57 -3.94
N LYS A 100 -4.69 18.43 -4.78
CA LYS A 100 -6.03 19.01 -4.52
C LYS A 100 -7.14 17.96 -4.51
N ALA A 101 -7.03 16.90 -5.31
CA ALA A 101 -7.97 15.78 -5.30
C ALA A 101 -7.75 14.80 -4.13
N LEU A 102 -6.62 14.91 -3.42
CA LEU A 102 -6.12 13.96 -2.43
C LEU A 102 -6.02 14.55 -1.01
N GLN A 103 -6.68 15.68 -0.73
CA GLN A 103 -6.72 16.25 0.61
C GLN A 103 -7.38 15.28 1.61
N GLY A 104 -6.56 14.68 2.47
CA GLY A 104 -6.90 13.67 3.47
C GLY A 104 -6.07 12.42 3.25
N GLY A 105 -5.13 12.16 4.16
CA GLY A 105 -4.21 11.03 4.09
C GLY A 105 -4.96 9.70 3.94
N VAL A 106 -4.36 8.80 3.15
CA VAL A 106 -4.91 7.45 2.97
C VAL A 106 -4.81 6.65 4.28
N ARG A 107 -3.80 6.93 5.11
CA ARG A 107 -3.52 6.14 6.31
C ARG A 107 -4.70 6.11 7.27
N GLU A 108 -5.29 7.25 7.57
CA GLU A 108 -6.40 7.36 8.52
C GLU A 108 -7.71 6.75 7.99
N LYS A 109 -7.73 6.33 6.73
CA LYS A 109 -8.90 5.74 6.05
C LYS A 109 -8.79 4.23 5.85
N VAL A 110 -7.62 3.64 6.11
CA VAL A 110 -7.34 2.24 5.81
C VAL A 110 -6.67 1.54 6.98
N GLU A 111 -7.00 0.26 7.10
CA GLU A 111 -6.20 -0.71 7.82
C GLU A 111 -5.18 -1.32 6.87
N LEU A 112 -3.93 -1.41 7.33
CA LEU A 112 -2.81 -1.92 6.57
C LEU A 112 -2.37 -3.28 7.10
N ALA A 113 -2.41 -4.26 6.20
CA ALA A 113 -1.84 -5.58 6.42
C ALA A 113 -0.49 -5.72 5.69
N THR A 114 0.52 -6.21 6.39
CA THR A 114 1.74 -6.74 5.77
C THR A 114 2.08 -8.08 6.38
N LYS A 115 3.01 -8.80 5.77
CA LYS A 115 3.39 -10.17 6.14
C LYS A 115 4.85 -10.42 5.77
N PHE A 116 5.38 -11.47 6.38
CA PHE A 116 6.72 -11.98 6.15
C PHE A 116 6.66 -13.45 5.70
N ALA A 117 7.81 -14.12 5.75
CA ALA A 117 8.04 -15.55 5.67
C ALA A 117 8.58 -16.08 4.35
N VAL A 118 8.72 -15.23 3.33
CA VAL A 118 9.39 -15.60 2.10
C VAL A 118 10.69 -14.83 2.00
N SER A 119 11.77 -15.49 1.62
CA SER A 119 13.00 -14.83 1.17
C SER A 119 13.43 -15.39 -0.17
N PHE A 120 14.13 -14.58 -0.97
CA PHE A 120 14.69 -15.02 -2.23
C PHE A 120 16.22 -14.94 -2.16
N ALA A 121 16.87 -16.09 -2.24
CA ALA A 121 18.32 -16.23 -2.21
C ALA A 121 18.76 -17.17 -3.34
N ASP A 122 19.77 -16.76 -4.13
CA ASP A 122 20.36 -17.58 -5.20
C ASP A 122 19.36 -18.19 -6.19
N GLY A 123 18.33 -17.43 -6.57
CA GLY A 123 17.30 -17.89 -7.50
C GLY A 123 16.27 -18.83 -6.87
N LYS A 124 16.35 -19.09 -5.56
CA LYS A 124 15.46 -19.98 -4.82
C LYS A 124 14.60 -19.18 -3.85
N MET A 125 13.34 -19.61 -3.77
CA MET A 125 12.40 -19.14 -2.78
C MET A 125 12.53 -20.03 -1.54
N GLU A 126 12.77 -19.40 -0.40
CA GLU A 126 12.89 -20.08 0.89
C GLU A 126 11.81 -19.57 1.85
N VAL A 127 11.30 -20.47 2.68
CA VAL A 127 10.36 -20.13 3.75
C VAL A 127 11.15 -19.86 5.02
N ARG A 128 10.90 -18.71 5.65
CA ARG A 128 11.60 -18.20 6.84
C ARG A 128 10.63 -17.98 7.98
N GLY A 129 10.85 -18.67 9.09
CA GLY A 129 9.97 -18.60 10.27
C GLY A 129 10.72 -18.32 11.57
N GLU A 130 12.03 -18.05 11.50
CA GLU A 130 12.84 -17.90 12.70
C GLU A 130 12.48 -16.59 13.43
N PRO A 131 12.39 -16.56 14.78
CA PRO A 131 12.00 -15.36 15.53
C PRO A 131 12.83 -14.10 15.19
N ALA A 132 14.13 -14.28 14.92
CA ALA A 132 15.00 -13.20 14.49
C ALA A 132 14.61 -12.64 13.11
N TYR A 133 14.22 -13.50 12.17
CA TYR A 133 13.73 -13.08 10.85
C TYR A 133 12.39 -12.37 10.96
N VAL A 134 11.45 -12.92 11.75
CA VAL A 134 10.12 -12.30 11.95
C VAL A 134 10.25 -10.85 12.44
N ARG A 135 11.14 -10.62 13.42
CA ARG A 135 11.43 -9.29 13.95
C ARG A 135 12.07 -8.38 12.90
N ALA A 136 13.12 -8.85 12.22
CA ALA A 136 13.84 -8.07 11.23
C ALA A 136 12.94 -7.68 10.03
N ALA A 137 12.06 -8.59 9.59
CA ALA A 137 11.07 -8.32 8.55
C ALA A 137 10.09 -7.23 9.00
N CYS A 138 9.58 -7.31 10.24
CA CYS A 138 8.65 -6.34 10.81
C CYS A 138 9.25 -4.93 10.87
N GLU A 139 10.46 -4.83 11.43
CA GLU A 139 11.21 -3.57 11.54
C GLU A 139 11.53 -2.99 10.15
N GLY A 140 11.88 -3.85 9.19
CA GLY A 140 12.09 -3.46 7.80
C GLY A 140 10.81 -2.92 7.15
N SER A 141 9.68 -3.58 7.35
CA SER A 141 8.38 -3.16 6.83
C SER A 141 7.93 -1.83 7.39
N LEU A 142 8.00 -1.63 8.72
CA LEU A 142 7.70 -0.36 9.38
C LEU A 142 8.52 0.79 8.77
N LYS A 143 9.84 0.57 8.57
CA LYS A 143 10.73 1.56 7.95
C LYS A 143 10.35 1.89 6.51
N ARG A 144 10.02 0.88 5.68
CA ARG A 144 9.66 1.08 4.26
C ARG A 144 8.30 1.75 4.09
N LEU A 145 7.33 1.37 4.92
CA LEU A 145 6.00 1.97 4.99
C LEU A 145 6.05 3.38 5.60
N GLY A 146 7.06 3.68 6.42
CA GLY A 146 7.19 4.96 7.11
C GLY A 146 6.14 5.14 8.21
N ILE A 147 5.80 4.07 8.93
CA ILE A 147 4.78 4.03 9.99
C ILE A 147 5.33 3.39 11.27
N ASP A 148 4.69 3.71 12.39
CA ASP A 148 5.09 3.18 13.72
C ASP A 148 4.31 1.92 14.12
N CYS A 149 3.21 1.60 13.43
CA CYS A 149 2.36 0.45 13.71
C CYS A 149 1.71 -0.10 12.44
N ILE A 150 1.72 -1.43 12.31
CA ILE A 150 1.00 -2.19 11.28
C ILE A 150 -0.29 -2.71 11.93
N ASP A 151 -1.45 -2.50 11.29
CA ASP A 151 -2.75 -2.85 11.87
C ASP A 151 -2.97 -4.38 11.91
N LEU A 152 -2.40 -5.11 10.93
CA LEU A 152 -2.37 -6.57 10.88
C LEU A 152 -1.02 -7.08 10.31
N TYR A 153 -0.25 -7.83 11.09
CA TYR A 153 1.10 -8.32 10.73
C TYR A 153 1.17 -9.85 10.66
#